data_AF-A0A973FTW2-F1
#
_entry.id   AF-A0A973FTW2-F1
#
_cell.length_a   1.000
_cell.length_b   1.000
_cell.length_c   1.000
_cell.angle_alpha   90.00
_cell.angle_beta   90.00
_cell.angle_gamma   90.00
#
_symmetry.space_group_name_H-M   'P 1'
#
loop_
_entity.id
_entity.type
_entity.pdbx_description
1 polymer ?
#
loop_
_entity_poly.entity_id
_entity_poly.type
_entity_poly.pdbx_seq_one_letter_code
_entity_poly.pdbx_strand_id
1 'polypeptide(L)' 'MEPYIPPRDRRGTRTGFTTGTNAAAAAKAATLALLGGAWPDEVAVRLPSGETTTMAPVACQLEGGAASCGRI' A
#
# COMPACT_ATOMS: atom_id res chain seq x y z
N MET A 1 -25.71 -24.72 -28.08
CA MET A 1 -26.28 -23.60 -27.32
C MET A 1 -25.11 -22.93 -26.63
N GLU A 2 -24.70 -21.77 -27.12
CA GLU A 2 -23.52 -21.07 -26.59
C GLU A 2 -23.85 -20.47 -25.22
N PRO A 3 -23.00 -20.64 -24.19
CA PRO A 3 -23.30 -20.10 -22.87
C PRO A 3 -23.26 -18.57 -22.86
N TYR A 4 -24.36 -17.94 -22.44
CA TYR A 4 -24.44 -16.50 -22.21
C TYR A 4 -23.58 -16.12 -21.01
N ILE A 5 -22.52 -15.34 -21.24
CA ILE A 5 -21.71 -14.71 -20.19
C ILE A 5 -22.30 -13.33 -19.94
N PRO A 6 -22.92 -13.07 -18.78
CA PRO A 6 -23.42 -11.74 -18.48
C PRO A 6 -22.26 -10.73 -18.45
N PRO A 7 -22.45 -9.50 -18.96
CA PRO A 7 -21.45 -8.46 -18.87
C PRO A 7 -21.10 -8.21 -17.40
N ARG A 8 -19.80 -8.05 -17.12
CA ARG A 8 -19.30 -7.73 -15.79
C ARG A 8 -20.02 -6.47 -15.27
N ASP A 9 -20.75 -6.61 -14.17
CA ASP A 9 -21.43 -5.47 -13.51
C ASP A 9 -20.38 -4.38 -13.23
N ARG A 10 -20.60 -3.18 -13.79
CA ARG A 10 -19.75 -2.00 -13.61
C ARG A 10 -20.15 -1.18 -12.38
N ARG A 11 -21.04 -1.67 -11.51
CA ARG A 11 -21.36 -1.01 -10.23
C ARG A 11 -20.10 -0.81 -9.40
N GLY A 12 -19.56 0.40 -9.47
CA GLY A 12 -18.34 0.83 -8.80
C GLY A 12 -17.09 0.26 -9.47
N THR A 13 -16.38 1.08 -10.24
CA THR A 13 -14.98 0.75 -10.55
C THR A 13 -14.23 0.60 -9.24
N ARG A 14 -13.72 -0.61 -8.95
CA ARG A 14 -12.85 -0.83 -7.79
C ARG A 14 -11.63 0.07 -7.94
N THR A 15 -11.54 1.10 -7.10
CA THR A 15 -10.36 1.96 -7.02
C THR A 15 -9.39 1.36 -6.00
N GLY A 16 -8.11 1.46 -6.29
CA GLY A 16 -7.04 0.99 -5.43
C GLY A 16 -5.70 1.41 -6.00
N PHE A 17 -4.65 1.22 -5.21
CA PHE A 17 -3.30 1.55 -5.62
C PHE A 17 -2.62 0.37 -6.31
N THR A 18 -1.66 0.69 -7.17
CA THR A 18 -0.83 -0.34 -7.81
C THR A 18 0.05 -1.03 -6.80
N THR A 19 0.46 -2.28 -7.07
CA THR A 19 1.41 -3.01 -6.23
C THR A 19 2.70 -2.21 -5.97
N GLY A 20 3.17 -1.45 -6.96
CA GLY A 20 4.34 -0.59 -6.81
C GLY A 20 4.14 0.54 -5.80
N THR A 21 2.99 1.20 -5.82
CA THR A 21 2.62 2.22 -4.83
C THR A 21 2.58 1.63 -3.42
N ASN A 22 1.95 0.46 -3.24
CA ASN A 22 1.88 -0.21 -1.94
C ASN A 22 3.28 -0.61 -1.45
N ALA A 23 4.12 -1.16 -2.33
CA ALA A 23 5.50 -1.52 -1.99
C ALA A 23 6.33 -0.29 -1.59
N ALA A 24 6.19 0.83 -2.31
CA ALA A 24 6.89 2.07 -1.98
C ALA A 24 6.45 2.63 -0.62
N ALA A 25 5.15 2.59 -0.31
CA ALA A 25 4.63 3.03 0.98
C ALA A 25 5.13 2.14 2.12
N ALA A 26 5.06 0.81 1.97
CA ALA A 26 5.55 -0.14 2.95
C ALA A 26 7.06 0.02 3.21
N ALA A 27 7.86 0.18 2.15
CA ALA A 27 9.30 0.42 2.26
C ALA A 27 9.61 1.74 2.97
N LYS A 28 8.86 2.80 2.68
CA LYS A 28 8.98 4.08 3.37
C LYS A 28 8.66 3.95 4.86
N ALA A 29 7.56 3.29 5.21
CA ALA A 29 7.18 3.05 6.61
C ALA A 29 8.25 2.25 7.36
N ALA A 30 8.75 1.17 6.77
CA ALA A 30 9.80 0.35 7.35
C ALA A 30 11.10 1.13 7.56
N THR A 31 11.49 1.97 6.60
CA THR A 31 12.70 2.81 6.71
C THR A 31 12.56 3.82 7.84
N LEU A 32 11.39 4.46 7.97
CA LEU A 32 11.11 5.40 9.07
C LEU A 32 11.15 4.69 10.43
N ALA A 33 10.53 3.51 10.53
CA ALA A 33 10.55 2.70 11.74
C ALA A 33 11.96 2.23 12.11
N LEU A 34 12.77 1.85 11.12
CA LEU A 34 14.15 1.41 11.33
C LEU A 34 15.04 2.55 11.86
N LEU A 35 14.90 3.75 11.28
CA LEU A 35 15.72 4.91 11.68
C LEU A 35 15.23 5.57 12.97
N GLY A 36 13.91 5.60 13.20
CA GLY A 36 13.29 6.28 14.33
C GLY A 36 12.98 5.39 15.53
N GLY A 37 13.01 4.07 15.37
CA GLY A 37 12.63 3.11 16.41
C GLY A 37 11.11 3.00 16.64
N ALA A 38 10.28 3.68 15.85
CA ALA A 38 8.83 3.69 15.99
C ALA A 38 8.12 3.78 14.62
N TRP A 39 6.99 3.10 14.49
CA TRP A 39 6.18 3.14 13.28
C TRP A 39 5.43 4.47 13.14
N PRO A 40 5.41 5.09 11.95
CA PRO A 40 4.57 6.24 11.70
C PRO A 40 3.09 5.83 11.62
N ASP A 41 2.18 6.71 12.00
CA ASP A 41 0.73 6.48 11.84
C ASP A 41 0.34 6.41 10.36
N GLU A 42 0.95 7.25 9.52
CA GLU A 42 0.76 7.27 8.07
C GLU A 42 2.05 7.62 7.32
N VAL A 43 2.14 7.18 6.07
CA VAL A 43 3.19 7.58 5.13
C VAL A 43 2.60 8.16 3.85
N ALA A 44 3.15 9.31 3.44
CA ALA A 44 2.80 9.94 2.18
C ALA A 44 3.65 9.37 1.02
N VAL A 45 3.02 8.99 -0.10
CA VAL A 45 3.69 8.53 -1.31
C VAL A 45 3.15 9.29 -2.52
N ARG A 46 4.08 9.72 -3.39
CA ARG A 46 3.73 10.39 -4.64
C ARG A 46 3.43 9.36 -5.73
N LEU A 47 2.26 9.49 -6.35
CA LEU A 47 1.79 8.64 -7.44
C LEU A 47 2.40 9.08 -8.77
N PRO A 48 2.46 8.19 -9.77
CA PRO A 48 2.89 8.56 -11.13
C PRO A 48 2.01 9.64 -11.79
N SER A 49 0.76 9.78 -11.34
CA SER A 49 -0.14 10.87 -11.75
C SER A 49 0.30 12.24 -11.23
N GLY A 50 1.25 12.30 -10.30
CA GLY A 50 1.71 13.53 -9.62
C GLY A 50 1.01 13.81 -8.30
N GLU A 51 -0.11 13.14 -8.02
CA GLU A 51 -0.86 13.21 -6.76
C GLU A 51 -0.08 12.59 -5.59
N THR A 52 -0.41 12.98 -4.36
CA THR A 52 0.13 12.34 -3.15
C THR A 52 -1.00 11.64 -2.40
N THR A 53 -0.77 10.38 -2.04
CA THR A 53 -1.67 9.62 -1.16
C THR A 53 -1.00 9.34 0.18
N THR A 54 -1.79 9.28 1.25
CA THR A 54 -1.34 8.75 2.55
C THR A 54 -1.83 7.32 2.73
N MET A 55 -1.02 6.51 3.41
CA MET A 55 -1.30 5.09 3.65
C MET A 55 -0.81 4.71 5.05
N ALA A 56 -1.51 3.80 5.73
CA ALA A 56 -1.24 3.47 7.13
C ALA A 56 -0.58 2.07 7.23
N PRO A 57 0.62 1.95 7.83
CA PRO A 57 1.22 0.64 8.07
C PRO A 57 0.33 -0.24 8.98
N VAL A 58 0.01 -1.46 8.54
CA VAL A 58 -0.91 -2.38 9.27
C VAL A 58 -0.21 -3.64 9.78
N ALA A 59 0.62 -4.28 8.95
CA ALA A 59 1.28 -5.54 9.29
C ALA A 59 2.79 -5.37 9.24
N CYS A 60 3.36 -4.89 10.33
CA CYS A 60 4.78 -4.54 10.37
C CYS A 60 5.49 -5.04 11.65
N GLN A 61 6.80 -5.23 11.56
CA GLN A 61 7.67 -5.78 12.60
C GLN A 61 8.98 -4.99 12.65
N LEU A 62 9.42 -4.65 13.85
CA LEU A 62 10.68 -3.95 14.12
C LEU A 62 11.48 -4.76 15.14
N GLU A 63 12.61 -5.32 14.71
CA GLU A 63 13.44 -6.20 15.53
C GLU A 63 14.92 -6.05 15.22
N GLY A 64 15.76 -5.91 16.25
CA GLY A 64 17.21 -6.14 16.15
C GLY A 64 17.94 -5.36 15.06
N GLY A 65 17.44 -4.18 14.65
CA GLY A 65 18.02 -3.41 13.54
C GLY A 65 17.48 -3.76 12.14
N ALA A 66 16.34 -4.45 12.07
CA ALA A 66 15.58 -4.66 10.84
C ALA A 66 14.13 -4.22 11.03
N ALA A 67 13.54 -3.66 9.98
CA ALA A 67 12.12 -3.34 9.93
C ALA A 67 11.51 -3.94 8.66
N SER A 68 10.37 -4.61 8.80
CA SER A 68 9.61 -5.16 7.69
C SER A 68 8.16 -4.72 7.79
N CYS A 69 7.54 -4.43 6.64
CA CYS A 69 6.09 -4.21 6.59
C CYS A 69 5.48 -4.87 5.35
N GLY A 70 4.46 -5.69 5.56
CA GLY A 70 3.80 -6.47 4.51
C GLY A 70 2.45 -5.93 4.06
N ARG A 71 1.80 -5.07 4.85
CA ARG A 71 0.53 -4.42 4.49
C ARG A 71 0.51 -2.97 4.91
N ILE A 72 0.02 -2.13 4.02
CA ILE A 72 -0.11 -0.67 4.10
C ILE A 72 -1.52 -0.26 3.63
#